data_AF-A0A1E5QX56-F1
#
_entry.id   AF-A0A1E5QX56-F1
#
_cell.length_a   1.000
_cell.length_b   1.000
_cell.length_c   1.000
_cell.angle_alpha   90.00
_cell.angle_beta   90.00
_cell.angle_gamma   90.00
#
_symmetry.space_group_name_H-M   'P 1'
#
loop_
_entity.id
_entity.type
_entity.pdbx_description
1 polymer ?
#
loop_
_entity_poly.entity_id
_entity_poly.type
_entity_poly.pdbx_seq_one_letter_code
_entity_poly.pdbx_strand_id
1 'polypeptide(L)' 'MGDARIPLWIVGTVAGMGALAVLALFFYGAYAGVGSSL' A
#
# COMPACT_ATOMS: atom_id res chain seq x y z
N MET A 1 -21.89 9.43 -24.56
CA MET A 1 -20.81 8.65 -23.91
C MET A 1 -20.87 8.98 -22.43
N GLY A 2 -21.26 8.03 -21.58
CA GLY A 2 -21.43 8.30 -20.15
C GLY A 2 -20.07 8.41 -19.47
N ASP A 3 -19.83 9.52 -18.78
CA ASP A 3 -18.64 9.72 -17.95
C ASP A 3 -18.61 8.63 -16.85
N ALA A 4 -17.77 7.62 -17.00
CA ALA A 4 -17.52 6.63 -15.96
C ALA A 4 -16.59 7.25 -14.90
N ARG A 5 -17.17 7.93 -13.90
CA ARG A 5 -16.42 8.50 -12.76
C ARG A 5 -16.32 7.48 -11.65
N ILE A 6 -15.09 7.27 -11.16
CA ILE A 6 -14.83 6.38 -10.01
C ILE A 6 -15.17 7.15 -8.72
N PRO A 7 -15.96 6.56 -7.79
CA PRO A 7 -16.21 7.17 -6.49
C PRO A 7 -14.91 7.44 -5.72
N LEU A 8 -14.79 8.64 -5.13
CA LEU A 8 -13.60 9.04 -4.40
C LEU A 8 -13.29 8.13 -3.20
N TRP A 9 -14.31 7.59 -2.55
CA TRP A 9 -14.11 6.66 -1.43
C TRP A 9 -13.38 5.39 -1.86
N ILE A 10 -13.62 4.88 -3.08
CA ILE A 10 -12.91 3.71 -3.62
C ILE A 10 -11.44 4.06 -3.83
N VAL A 11 -11.15 5.21 -4.42
CA VAL A 11 -9.78 5.69 -4.62
C VAL A 11 -9.06 5.81 -3.27
N GLY A 12 -9.71 6.43 -2.29
CA GLY A 12 -9.16 6.57 -0.93
C GLY A 12 -8.87 5.22 -0.27
N THR A 13 -9.80 4.27 -0.35
CA THR A 13 -9.62 2.93 0.22
C THR A 13 -8.47 2.18 -0.46
N VAL A 14 -8.44 2.13 -1.80
CA VAL A 14 -7.40 1.38 -2.54
C VAL A 14 -6.03 2.02 -2.35
N ALA A 15 -5.93 3.35 -2.42
CA ALA A 15 -4.69 4.06 -2.16
C ALA A 15 -4.20 3.83 -0.71
N GLY A 16 -5.11 3.89 0.27
CA GLY A 16 -4.79 3.61 1.66
C GLY A 16 -4.32 2.18 1.89
N MET A 17 -5.00 1.19 1.31
CA MET A 17 -4.58 -0.21 1.37
C MET A 17 -3.21 -0.42 0.73
N GLY A 18 -2.95 0.19 -0.44
CA GLY A 18 -1.66 0.12 -1.11
C GLY A 18 -0.54 0.71 -0.25
N ALA A 19 -0.76 1.88 0.34
CA ALA A 19 0.22 2.51 1.22
C ALA A 19 0.53 1.66 2.46
N LEU A 20 -0.50 1.06 3.10
CA LEU A 20 -0.33 0.18 4.25
C LEU A 20 0.40 -1.12 3.87
N ALA A 21 0.13 -1.69 2.69
CA ALA A 21 0.83 -2.88 2.21
C ALA A 21 2.33 -2.59 2.00
N VAL A 22 2.67 -1.44 1.42
CA VAL A 22 4.07 -1.02 1.25
C VAL A 22 4.73 -0.75 2.60
N LEU A 23 4.04 -0.09 3.53
CA LEU A 23 4.54 0.14 4.87
C LEU A 23 4.82 -1.18 5.59
N ALA A 24 3.89 -2.14 5.52
CA ALA A 24 4.07 -3.48 6.07
C ALA A 24 5.27 -4.20 5.45
N LEU A 25 5.49 -4.04 4.14
CA LEU A 25 6.65 -4.60 3.44
C LEU A 25 7.97 -4.02 3.97
N PHE A 26 8.03 -2.71 4.25
CA PHE A 26 9.22 -2.12 4.86
C PHE A 26 9.49 -2.67 6.26
N PHE A 27 8.44 -2.83 7.08
CA PHE A 27 8.58 -3.47 8.38
C PHE A 27 9.05 -4.92 8.26
N TYR A 28 8.50 -5.69 7.32
CA TYR A 28 8.98 -7.04 7.04
C TYR A 28 10.47 -7.06 6.72
N GLY A 29 10.93 -6.16 5.84
CA GLY A 29 12.35 -6.05 5.46
C GLY A 29 13.28 -5.72 6.64
N ALA A 30 12.80 -5.01 7.65
CA ALA A 30 13.59 -4.75 8.86
C ALA A 30 13.93 -6.03 9.65
N TYR A 31 13.21 -7.14 9.41
CA TYR A 31 13.44 -8.44 10.04
C TYR A 31 13.93 -9.51 9.07
N ALA A 32 14.15 -9.17 7.79
CA ALA A 32 14.58 -10.12 6.76
C ALA A 32 15.58 -9.50 5.78
N GLY A 33 16.77 -10.10 5.66
CA GLY A 33 17.79 -9.69 4.70
C GLY A 33 18.69 -8.54 5.20
N VAL A 34 19.05 -7.62 4.31
CA VAL A 34 19.98 -6.53 4.63
C VAL A 34 19.38 -5.61 5.69
N GLY A 35 20.11 -5.36 6.77
CA GLY A 35 19.66 -4.53 7.89
C GLY A 35 18.87 -5.27 8.97
N SER A 36 18.65 -6.59 8.82
CA SER A 36 17.93 -7.42 9.81
C SER A 36 18.76 -7.86 11.02
N SER A 37 20.05 -7.52 11.05
CA SER A 37 21.02 -7.96 12.08
C SER A 37 21.22 -9.49 12.18
N LEU A 38 20.77 -10.22 11.15
CA LEU A 38 20.99 -11.66 10.93
C LEU A 38 22.11 -11.90 9.93
#